data_AF-A0AAV3WFV0-F1
#
_entry.id   AF-A0AAV3WFV0-F1
#
_cell.length_a   1.000
_cell.length_b   1.000
_cell.length_c   1.000
_cell.angle_alpha   90.00
_cell.angle_beta   90.00
_cell.angle_gamma   90.00
#
_symmetry.space_group_name_H-M   'P 1'
#
loop_
_entity.id
_entity.type
_entity.pdbx_description
1 polymer ?
#
loop_
_entity_poly.entity_id
_entity_poly.type
_entity_poly.pdbx_seq_one_letter_code
_entity_poly.pdbx_strand_id
1 'polypeptide(L)' 'MSQWEDNAFRPFCSERCKLIDLGAWANDEYRLPTQDAPQAENSEE' A
#
# COMPACT_ATOMS: atom_id res chain seq x y z
N MET A 1 -18.23 -1.36 -6.12
CA MET A 1 -17.10 -0.48 -6.53
C MET A 1 -17.46 0.93 -6.08
N SER A 2 -16.50 1.72 -5.60
CA SER A 2 -16.74 3.13 -5.25
C SER A 2 -16.82 3.99 -6.50
N GLN A 3 -17.72 4.98 -6.54
CA GLN A 3 -17.70 6.01 -7.57
C GLN A 3 -16.49 6.95 -7.38
N TRP A 4 -16.13 7.72 -8.40
CA TRP A 4 -15.04 8.70 -8.30
C TRP A 4 -15.53 10.09 -7.92
N GLU A 5 -16.57 10.57 -8.57
CA GLU A 5 -17.27 11.80 -8.17
C GLU A 5 -18.07 11.55 -6.88
N ASP A 6 -18.21 12.59 -6.07
CA ASP A 6 -18.85 12.60 -4.73
C ASP A 6 -18.34 11.57 -3.69
N ASN A 7 -17.22 10.89 -3.96
CA ASN A 7 -16.56 10.01 -3.00
C ASN A 7 -15.52 10.76 -2.13
N ALA A 8 -15.92 11.11 -0.91
CA ALA A 8 -15.09 11.77 0.10
C ALA A 8 -13.83 10.98 0.54
N PHE A 9 -13.72 9.70 0.21
CA PHE A 9 -12.55 8.86 0.54
C PHE A 9 -11.50 8.79 -0.59
N ARG A 10 -11.73 9.42 -1.76
CA ARG A 10 -10.77 9.45 -2.88
C ARG A 10 -9.36 9.88 -2.39
N PRO A 11 -8.28 9.18 -2.79
CA PRO A 11 -8.21 8.14 -3.85
C PRO A 11 -8.73 6.76 -3.45
N PHE A 12 -9.07 6.53 -2.18
CA PHE A 12 -9.44 5.22 -1.63
C PHE A 12 -10.92 4.84 -1.84
N CYS A 13 -11.19 3.55 -1.67
CA CYS A 13 -12.55 2.99 -1.77
C CYS A 13 -13.46 3.36 -0.59
N SER A 14 -12.86 3.64 0.57
CA SER A 14 -13.49 3.83 1.88
C SER A 14 -12.43 4.24 2.92
N GLU A 15 -12.86 4.62 4.11
CA GLU A 15 -11.98 4.80 5.28
C GLU A 15 -11.15 3.54 5.58
N ARG A 16 -11.74 2.34 5.48
CA ARG A 16 -11.00 1.08 5.67
C ARG A 16 -9.87 0.92 4.65
N CYS A 17 -10.11 1.26 3.38
CA CYS A 17 -9.05 1.23 2.36
C CYS A 17 -7.89 2.19 2.73
N LYS A 18 -8.21 3.40 3.20
CA LYS A 18 -7.22 4.40 3.65
C LYS A 18 -6.40 3.94 4.87
N LEU A 19 -7.04 3.30 5.85
CA LEU A 19 -6.36 2.83 7.06
C LEU A 19 -5.46 1.61 6.82
N ILE A 20 -5.78 0.77 5.84
CA ILE A 20 -4.92 -0.36 5.43
C ILE A 20 -3.66 0.16 4.74
N ASP A 21 -3.79 1.09 3.79
CA ASP A 21 -2.67 1.75 3.10
C ASP A 21 -1.72 2.43 4.10
N LEU A 22 -2.27 3.23 5.03
CA LEU A 22 -1.51 3.85 6.13
C LEU A 22 -0.79 2.81 7.01
N GLY A 23 -1.41 1.65 7.24
CA GLY A 23 -0.79 0.54 7.97
C GLY A 23 0.43 -0.03 7.25
N ALA A 24 0.31 -0.34 5.96
CA ALA A 24 1.41 -0.84 5.14
C ALA A 24 2.57 0.16 5.01
N TRP A 25 2.27 1.47 4.94
CA TRP A 25 3.29 2.52 5.05
C TRP A 25 3.97 2.55 6.43
N ALA A 26 3.21 2.45 7.52
CA ALA A 26 3.76 2.49 8.88
C ALA A 26 4.56 1.22 9.26
N ASN A 27 4.25 0.09 8.64
CA ASN A 27 4.94 -1.20 8.79
C ASN A 27 6.19 -1.34 7.89
N ASP A 28 6.48 -0.35 7.04
CA ASP A 28 7.57 -0.40 6.04
C ASP A 28 7.42 -1.60 5.08
N GLU A 29 6.18 -1.89 4.66
CA GLU A 29 5.85 -2.90 3.63
C GLU A 29 6.10 -2.34 2.21
N TYR A 30 5.93 -1.03 2.02
CA TYR A 30 6.16 -0.33 0.74
C TYR A 30 7.62 0.16 0.58
N ARG A 31 8.57 -0.76 0.43
CA ARG A 31 9.96 -0.43 0.10
C ARG A 31 10.28 -0.51 -1.40
N LEU A 32 11.12 0.42 -1.87
CA LEU A 32 11.77 0.32 -3.18
C LEU A 32 13.06 -0.53 -3.04
N PRO A 33 13.32 -1.48 -3.95
CA PRO A 33 14.58 -2.22 -3.94
C PRO A 33 15.75 -1.31 -4.36
N THR A 34 16.81 -1.29 -3.54
CA THR A 34 18.08 -0.61 -3.85
C THR A 34 19.14 -1.64 -4.26
N GLN A 35 20.12 -1.22 -5.08
CA GLN A 35 21.19 -2.12 -5.55
C GLN A 35 22.07 -2.66 -4.41
N ASP A 36 22.22 -1.87 -3.33
CA ASP A 36 22.99 -2.22 -2.14
C ASP A 36 22.15 -2.91 -1.04
N ALA A 37 20.86 -3.16 -1.27
CA ALA A 37 20.08 -3.98 -0.34
C ALA A 37 20.55 -5.45 -0.45
N PRO A 38 20.76 -6.17 0.67
CA PRO A 38 20.86 -7.62 0.60
C PRO A 38 19.59 -8.14 -0.07
N GLN A 39 19.74 -9.01 -1.07
CA GLN A 39 18.61 -9.52 -1.84
C GLN A 39 17.61 -10.17 -0.86
N ALA A 40 16.39 -9.62 -0.79
CA ALA A 40 15.32 -10.19 0.01
C ALA A 40 14.87 -11.49 -0.66
N GLU A 41 15.47 -12.60 -0.23
CA GLU A 41 15.26 -13.95 -0.73
C GLU A 41 13.87 -14.49 -0.35
N ASN A 42 12.84 -14.00 -1.05
CA ASN A 42 11.49 -14.54 -1.06
C ASN A 42 11.08 -14.84 -2.50
N SER A 43 11.62 -15.93 -3.02
CA SER A 43 11.09 -16.60 -4.21
C SER A 43 9.84 -17.40 -3.80
N GLU A 44 8.69 -16.98 -4.32
CA GLU A 44 7.54 -17.83 -4.72
C GLU A 44 7.22 -19.10 -3.89
N GLU A 45 6.18 -18.98 -3.03
CA GLU A 45 5.08 -19.97 -2.90
C GLU A 45 3.73 -19.23 -2.91
#